data_AF-A0A5C6DPJ0-F1
#
_entry.id   AF-A0A5C6DPJ0-F1
#
_cell.length_a   1.000
_cell.length_b   1.000
_cell.length_c   1.000
_cell.angle_alpha   90.00
_cell.angle_beta   90.00
_cell.angle_gamma   90.00
#
_symmetry.space_group_name_H-M   'P 1'
#
loop_
_entity.id
_entity.type
_entity.pdbx_description
1 polymer ?
#
loop_
_entity_poly.entity_id
_entity_poly.type
_entity_poly.pdbx_seq_one_letter_code
_entity_poly.pdbx_strand_id
1 'polypeptide(L)'
;MVSQTTTQIGKLDPVAQRLIATGDRSSEWQSHQLIDWLRMQAHRHSMIRQVFWSTFGAWLLVTAASVISCLIAIQLSIDLKNMSDETGLSSDNADWWRWIAFPAATVIIACFFLIGGIVGAIFGVFPGYRSTRSAIDWACASDAVSRLLQTGCTYPEAFATTARAMKTRRIRNWLERSANRVEQGGSVLEKNSQARKDTAMLEALVGPTVKEPAYQWGLASEHFLHVAESRLTLIRQTAPLLSTLVSGVLLWFTLNLSLGWLWAMVADLISGLT
;
A
#
# COMPACT_ATOMS: atom_id res chain seq x y z
N MET A 1 -0.97 -37.60 13.65
CA MET A 1 -0.68 -36.31 12.99
C MET A 1 -1.73 -35.22 13.25
N VAL A 2 -2.42 -35.24 14.40
CA VAL A 2 -3.43 -34.22 14.81
C VAL A 2 -2.92 -33.34 15.97
N SER A 3 -1.71 -33.59 16.47
CA SER A 3 -1.19 -32.98 17.71
C SER A 3 -0.32 -31.73 17.51
N GLN A 4 -0.05 -31.31 16.26
CA GLN A 4 0.73 -30.09 15.97
C GLN A 4 -0.14 -28.88 15.61
N THR A 5 -1.45 -29.07 15.41
CA THR A 5 -2.38 -27.96 15.17
C THR A 5 -2.86 -27.29 16.45
N THR A 6 -2.73 -27.93 17.63
CA THR A 6 -3.22 -27.41 18.91
C THR A 6 -2.29 -26.40 19.59
N THR A 7 -0.99 -26.37 19.27
CA THR A 7 -0.04 -25.40 19.87
C THR A 7 0.02 -24.05 19.14
N GLN A 8 -0.53 -23.92 17.93
CA GLN A 8 -0.72 -22.60 17.28
C GLN A 8 -2.05 -21.91 17.62
N ILE A 9 -2.93 -22.58 18.37
CA ILE A 9 -4.16 -22.02 18.95
C ILE A 9 -3.81 -21.05 20.10
N GLY A 10 -2.57 -21.04 20.60
CA GLY A 10 -2.13 -20.24 21.75
C GLY A 10 -2.16 -18.71 21.61
N LYS A 11 -2.48 -18.17 20.42
CA LYS A 11 -2.89 -16.76 20.29
C LYS A 11 -4.10 -16.67 19.34
N LEU A 12 -5.21 -17.31 19.68
CA LEU A 12 -6.49 -16.94 19.06
C LEU A 12 -6.65 -15.42 19.13
N ASP A 13 -7.11 -14.84 18.04
CA ASP A 13 -7.55 -13.46 17.95
C ASP A 13 -8.48 -13.13 19.13
N PRO A 14 -8.25 -12.04 19.89
CA PRO A 14 -9.09 -11.70 21.05
C PRO A 14 -10.57 -11.57 20.71
N VAL A 15 -10.94 -11.23 19.47
CA VAL A 15 -12.35 -11.24 19.03
C VAL A 15 -12.89 -12.67 18.98
N ALA A 16 -12.14 -13.61 18.40
CA ALA A 16 -12.54 -15.02 18.35
C ALA A 16 -12.65 -15.63 19.75
N GLN A 17 -11.72 -15.32 20.65
CA GLN A 17 -11.79 -15.75 22.05
C GLN A 17 -13.06 -15.23 22.73
N ARG A 18 -13.42 -13.96 22.49
CA ARG A 18 -14.60 -13.37 23.10
C ARG A 18 -15.88 -13.99 22.56
N LEU A 19 -15.99 -14.19 21.24
CA LEU A 19 -17.13 -14.84 20.61
C LEU A 19 -17.39 -16.25 21.16
N ILE A 20 -16.32 -17.02 21.43
CA ILE A 20 -16.41 -18.34 22.06
C ILE A 20 -16.89 -18.20 23.53
N ALA A 21 -16.35 -17.22 24.27
CA ALA A 21 -16.64 -17.06 25.70
C ALA A 21 -18.07 -16.55 25.99
N THR A 22 -18.65 -15.73 25.11
CA THR A 22 -20.05 -15.24 25.24
C THR A 22 -21.08 -16.30 24.82
N GLY A 23 -20.62 -17.45 24.35
CA GLY A 23 -21.43 -18.45 23.67
C GLY A 23 -22.19 -19.41 24.58
N ASP A 24 -23.17 -18.95 25.36
CA ASP A 24 -23.99 -19.83 26.22
C ASP A 24 -25.37 -20.19 25.60
N ARG A 25 -25.69 -19.64 24.41
CA ARG A 25 -26.98 -19.85 23.72
C ARG A 25 -26.73 -20.38 22.30
N SER A 26 -27.06 -21.65 22.05
CA SER A 26 -26.93 -22.39 20.78
C SER A 26 -25.50 -22.53 20.22
N SER A 27 -24.90 -23.71 20.38
CA SER A 27 -23.58 -24.07 19.86
C SER A 27 -23.47 -23.94 18.33
N GLU A 28 -24.56 -24.12 17.60
CA GLU A 28 -24.59 -24.07 16.14
C GLU A 28 -24.38 -22.65 15.59
N TRP A 29 -25.14 -21.66 16.06
CA TRP A 29 -25.05 -20.28 15.56
C TRP A 29 -23.68 -19.64 15.84
N GLN A 30 -23.05 -19.97 16.97
CA GLN A 30 -21.72 -19.48 17.33
C GLN A 30 -20.63 -20.06 16.42
N SER A 31 -20.77 -21.34 16.07
CA SER A 31 -19.84 -21.98 15.14
C SER A 31 -19.85 -21.26 13.78
N HIS A 32 -21.04 -20.87 13.29
CA HIS A 32 -21.19 -20.08 12.07
C HIS A 32 -20.53 -18.70 12.19
N GLN A 33 -20.79 -17.95 13.27
CA GLN A 33 -20.18 -16.63 13.45
C GLN A 33 -18.65 -16.68 13.52
N LEU A 34 -18.09 -17.68 14.20
CA LEU A 34 -16.65 -17.87 14.32
C LEU A 34 -16.02 -18.26 12.98
N ILE A 35 -16.63 -19.20 12.25
CA ILE A 35 -16.18 -19.63 10.93
C ILE A 35 -16.20 -18.45 9.95
N ASP A 36 -17.27 -17.67 9.95
CA ASP A 36 -17.40 -16.50 9.08
C ASP A 36 -16.36 -15.42 9.42
N TRP A 37 -16.10 -15.18 10.72
CA TRP A 37 -15.03 -14.27 11.15
C TRP A 37 -13.66 -14.73 10.61
N LEU A 38 -13.32 -16.00 10.77
CA LEU A 38 -12.05 -16.56 10.30
C LEU A 38 -11.93 -16.51 8.78
N ARG A 39 -13.03 -16.82 8.06
CA ARG A 39 -13.09 -16.75 6.60
C ARG A 39 -12.87 -15.31 6.12
N MET A 40 -13.52 -14.35 6.78
CA MET A 40 -13.38 -12.95 6.46
C MET A 40 -11.96 -12.44 6.75
N GLN A 41 -11.32 -12.88 7.85
CA GLN A 41 -9.90 -12.58 8.11
C GLN A 41 -8.99 -13.12 7.01
N ALA A 42 -9.18 -14.37 6.58
CA ALA A 42 -8.41 -14.96 5.49
C ALA A 42 -8.59 -14.19 4.17
N HIS A 43 -9.83 -13.80 3.86
CA HIS A 43 -10.14 -12.99 2.68
C HIS A 43 -9.43 -11.63 2.70
N ARG A 44 -9.46 -10.93 3.84
CA ARG A 44 -8.75 -9.64 4.03
C ARG A 44 -7.24 -9.77 3.86
N HIS A 45 -6.62 -10.83 4.41
CA HIS A 45 -5.19 -11.08 4.22
C HIS A 45 -4.85 -11.33 2.75
N SER A 46 -5.72 -12.04 2.01
CA SER A 46 -5.58 -12.23 0.56
C SER A 46 -5.64 -10.88 -0.18
N MET A 47 -6.62 -10.02 0.13
CA MET A 47 -6.71 -8.69 -0.48
C MET A 47 -5.45 -7.84 -0.23
N ILE A 48 -4.96 -7.76 1.02
CA ILE A 48 -3.76 -6.99 1.36
C ILE A 48 -2.55 -7.53 0.58
N ARG A 49 -2.40 -8.85 0.50
CA ARG A 49 -1.34 -9.50 -0.26
C ARG A 49 -1.45 -9.14 -1.74
N GLN A 50 -2.65 -9.18 -2.34
CA GLN A 50 -2.85 -8.82 -3.74
C GLN A 50 -2.51 -7.35 -4.03
N VAL A 51 -2.94 -6.39 -3.19
CA VAL A 51 -2.57 -4.97 -3.37
C VAL A 51 -1.04 -4.83 -3.29
N PHE A 52 -0.41 -5.50 -2.32
CA PHE A 52 1.04 -5.45 -2.15
C PHE A 52 1.78 -5.98 -3.39
N TRP A 53 1.44 -7.18 -3.86
CA TRP A 53 2.10 -7.78 -5.04
C TRP A 53 1.86 -6.99 -6.32
N SER A 54 0.65 -6.44 -6.53
CA SER A 54 0.35 -5.62 -7.71
C SER A 54 1.19 -4.33 -7.71
N THR A 55 1.26 -3.66 -6.57
CA THR A 55 2.00 -2.40 -6.44
C THR A 55 3.51 -2.63 -6.51
N PHE A 56 4.00 -3.69 -5.86
CA PHE A 56 5.40 -4.10 -5.89
C PHE A 56 5.84 -4.52 -7.29
N GLY A 57 5.02 -5.31 -8.00
CA GLY A 57 5.29 -5.72 -9.37
C GLY A 57 5.37 -4.53 -10.34
N ALA A 58 4.45 -3.57 -10.22
CA ALA A 58 4.50 -2.32 -10.99
C ALA A 58 5.80 -1.54 -10.71
N TRP A 59 6.20 -1.42 -9.44
CA TRP A 59 7.44 -0.74 -9.09
C TRP A 59 8.70 -1.44 -9.64
N LEU A 60 8.74 -2.78 -9.54
CA LEU A 60 9.85 -3.57 -10.07
C LEU A 60 10.02 -3.39 -11.57
N LEU A 61 8.92 -3.30 -12.33
CA LEU A 61 8.96 -3.08 -13.76
C LEU A 61 9.59 -1.71 -14.10
N VAL A 62 9.15 -0.64 -13.43
CA VAL A 62 9.76 0.70 -13.60
C VAL A 62 11.24 0.71 -13.22
N THR A 63 11.59 0.04 -12.12
CA THR A 63 12.99 -0.07 -11.67
C THR A 63 13.84 -0.83 -12.69
N ALA A 64 13.35 -1.95 -13.22
CA ALA A 64 14.03 -2.72 -14.25
C ALA A 64 14.23 -1.90 -15.53
N ALA A 65 13.19 -1.19 -15.99
CA ALA A 65 13.31 -0.29 -17.15
C ALA A 65 14.34 0.82 -16.92
N SER A 66 14.39 1.39 -15.72
CA SER A 66 15.39 2.40 -15.37
C SER A 66 16.81 1.85 -15.32
N VAL A 67 17.00 0.62 -14.82
CA VAL A 67 18.31 -0.04 -14.83
C VAL A 67 18.76 -0.34 -16.26
N ILE A 68 17.87 -0.88 -17.10
CA ILE A 68 18.18 -1.13 -18.52
C ILE A 68 18.54 0.18 -19.23
N SER A 69 17.79 1.25 -18.99
CA SER A 69 18.06 2.59 -19.54
C SER A 69 19.45 3.09 -19.14
N CYS A 70 19.81 2.93 -17.86
CA CYS A 70 21.13 3.28 -17.33
C CYS A 70 22.25 2.47 -18.01
N LEU A 71 22.08 1.16 -18.18
CA LEU A 71 23.06 0.30 -18.86
C LEU A 71 23.27 0.72 -20.32
N ILE A 72 22.18 1.02 -21.05
CA ILE A 72 22.25 1.51 -22.44
C ILE A 72 23.01 2.84 -22.49
N ALA A 73 22.71 3.76 -21.57
CA ALA A 73 23.37 5.06 -21.50
C ALA A 73 24.88 4.94 -21.24
N ILE A 74 25.27 4.07 -20.31
CA ILE A 74 26.68 3.78 -20.01
C ILE A 74 27.38 3.17 -21.23
N GLN A 75 26.79 2.16 -21.86
CA GLN A 75 27.38 1.49 -23.02
C GLN A 75 27.60 2.48 -24.17
N LEU A 76 26.59 3.28 -24.52
CA LEU A 76 26.70 4.30 -25.56
C LEU A 76 27.77 5.35 -25.23
N SER A 77 27.92 5.72 -23.96
CA SER A 77 28.95 6.68 -23.54
C SER A 77 30.36 6.09 -23.71
N ILE A 78 30.55 4.80 -23.42
CA ILE A 78 31.81 4.08 -23.63
C ILE A 78 32.12 3.98 -25.12
N ASP A 79 31.14 3.59 -25.95
CA ASP A 79 31.33 3.41 -27.38
C ASP A 79 31.68 4.75 -28.06
N LEU A 80 30.99 5.84 -27.71
CA LEU A 80 31.30 7.17 -28.24
C LEU A 80 32.67 7.67 -27.79
N LYS A 81 33.08 7.39 -26.55
CA LYS A 81 34.42 7.72 -26.07
C LYS A 81 35.48 6.98 -26.89
N ASN A 82 35.31 5.67 -27.10
CA ASN A 82 36.24 4.88 -27.89
C ASN A 82 36.36 5.40 -29.34
N MET A 83 35.25 5.78 -29.97
CA MET A 83 35.26 6.40 -31.31
C MET A 83 35.96 7.77 -31.32
N SER A 84 35.76 8.59 -30.28
CA SER A 84 36.44 9.88 -30.14
C SER A 84 37.95 9.71 -29.96
N ASP A 85 38.37 8.70 -29.20
CA ASP A 85 39.78 8.38 -28.96
C ASP A 85 40.45 7.86 -30.25
N GLU A 86 39.76 7.01 -31.03
CA GLU A 86 40.23 6.50 -32.33
C GLU A 86 40.38 7.58 -33.40
N THR A 87 39.55 8.62 -33.36
CA THR A 87 39.59 9.73 -34.32
C THR A 87 40.62 10.81 -33.98
N GLY A 88 41.31 10.69 -32.84
CA GLY A 88 42.33 11.66 -32.41
C GLY A 88 41.78 13.02 -32.02
N LEU A 89 40.48 13.11 -31.74
CA LEU A 89 39.77 14.35 -31.40
C LEU A 89 39.69 14.59 -29.89
N SER A 90 40.52 13.93 -29.10
CA SER A 90 40.55 14.10 -27.65
C SER A 90 41.08 15.50 -27.29
N SER A 91 40.16 16.44 -27.14
CA SER A 91 40.36 17.75 -26.53
C SER A 91 40.91 17.59 -25.11
N ASP A 92 42.09 18.15 -24.87
CA ASP A 92 42.88 17.99 -23.64
C ASP A 92 42.13 18.58 -22.42
N ASN A 93 41.69 17.69 -21.52
CA ASN A 93 41.11 17.95 -20.18
C ASN A 93 39.82 18.79 -20.01
N ALA A 94 39.34 19.57 -20.97
CA ALA A 94 38.16 20.43 -20.74
C ALA A 94 36.80 19.69 -20.86
N ASP A 95 36.74 18.56 -21.59
CA ASP A 95 35.47 17.93 -21.99
C ASP A 95 35.11 16.63 -21.24
N TRP A 96 35.89 16.20 -20.25
CA TRP A 96 35.60 14.95 -19.52
C TRP A 96 34.23 14.95 -18.83
N TRP A 97 33.78 16.11 -18.36
CA TRP A 97 32.49 16.25 -17.66
C TRP A 97 31.31 15.97 -18.58
N ARG A 98 31.44 16.28 -19.87
CA ARG A 98 30.41 16.00 -20.89
C ARG A 98 30.17 14.50 -20.99
N TRP A 99 31.23 13.71 -21.10
CA TRP A 99 31.16 12.25 -21.19
C TRP A 99 30.54 11.56 -19.97
N ILE A 100 30.66 12.17 -18.79
CA ILE A 100 30.17 11.60 -17.54
C ILE A 100 28.77 12.11 -17.17
N ALA A 101 28.41 13.34 -17.56
CA ALA A 101 27.15 13.97 -17.14
C ALA A 101 25.90 13.16 -17.55
N PHE A 102 25.85 12.71 -18.80
CA PHE A 102 24.73 11.91 -19.33
C PHE A 102 24.55 10.57 -18.61
N PRO A 103 25.55 9.67 -18.53
CA PRO A 103 25.41 8.42 -17.81
C PRO A 103 25.16 8.67 -16.31
N ALA A 104 25.82 9.66 -15.70
CA ALA A 104 25.58 10.02 -14.30
C ALA A 104 24.11 10.42 -14.04
N ALA A 105 23.49 11.22 -14.91
CA ALA A 105 22.08 11.58 -14.79
C ALA A 105 21.17 10.35 -14.83
N THR A 106 21.42 9.41 -15.75
CA THR A 106 20.63 8.16 -15.82
C THR A 106 20.85 7.24 -14.61
N VAL A 107 22.07 7.20 -14.06
CA VAL A 107 22.39 6.49 -12.81
C VAL A 107 21.63 7.11 -11.64
N ILE A 108 21.59 8.44 -11.54
CA ILE A 108 20.84 9.14 -10.48
C ILE A 108 19.36 8.78 -10.55
N ILE A 109 18.76 8.76 -11.75
CA ILE A 109 17.36 8.36 -11.95
C ILE A 109 17.15 6.90 -11.52
N ALA A 110 18.04 5.98 -11.90
CA ALA A 110 17.96 4.57 -11.50
C ALA A 110 18.07 4.41 -9.97
N CYS A 111 19.00 5.12 -9.34
CA CYS A 111 19.14 5.15 -7.89
C CYS A 111 17.89 5.71 -7.21
N PHE A 112 17.27 6.76 -7.76
CA PHE A 112 16.02 7.31 -7.23
C PHE A 112 14.88 6.28 -7.23
N PHE A 113 14.70 5.52 -8.32
CA PHE A 113 13.69 4.46 -8.37
C PHE A 113 14.04 3.27 -7.46
N LEU A 114 15.33 2.91 -7.35
CA LEU A 114 15.74 1.82 -6.47
C LEU A 114 15.50 2.19 -5.00
N ILE A 115 16.02 3.34 -4.55
CA ILE A 115 15.89 3.82 -3.18
C ILE A 115 14.41 4.13 -2.86
N GLY A 116 13.71 4.82 -3.76
CA GLY A 116 12.29 5.12 -3.62
C GLY A 116 11.44 3.85 -3.47
N GLY A 117 11.83 2.77 -4.15
CA GLY A 117 11.19 1.46 -4.02
C GLY A 117 11.39 0.82 -2.67
N ILE A 118 12.64 0.80 -2.20
CA ILE A 118 13.00 0.25 -0.88
C ILE A 118 12.28 1.03 0.22
N VAL A 119 12.34 2.36 0.19
CA VAL A 119 11.65 3.23 1.15
C VAL A 119 10.13 3.01 1.06
N GLY A 120 9.58 2.95 -0.15
CA GLY A 120 8.16 2.67 -0.39
C GLY A 120 7.71 1.33 0.20
N ALA A 121 8.52 0.29 0.04
CA ALA A 121 8.27 -1.05 0.57
C ALA A 121 8.36 -1.11 2.10
N ILE A 122 9.38 -0.50 2.70
CA ILE A 122 9.58 -0.50 4.15
C ILE A 122 8.49 0.32 4.85
N PHE A 123 8.20 1.53 4.35
CA PHE A 123 7.25 2.44 5.00
C PHE A 123 5.80 2.26 4.52
N GLY A 124 5.56 1.39 3.54
CA GLY A 124 4.26 1.19 2.91
C GLY A 124 3.68 2.49 2.36
N VAL A 125 4.50 3.33 1.71
CA VAL A 125 4.14 4.68 1.23
C VAL A 125 3.62 4.65 -0.21
N PHE A 126 3.40 3.47 -0.79
CA PHE A 126 2.93 3.41 -2.17
C PHE A 126 1.58 4.13 -2.37
N PRO A 127 1.43 4.86 -3.49
CA PRO A 127 0.19 5.54 -3.82
C PRO A 127 -0.95 4.52 -3.89
N GLY A 128 -2.10 4.86 -3.32
CA GLY A 128 -3.26 3.97 -3.25
C GLY A 128 -3.20 2.90 -2.15
N TYR A 129 -2.04 2.28 -1.89
CA TYR A 129 -1.89 1.19 -0.90
C TYR A 129 -2.41 1.57 0.49
N ARG A 130 -1.97 2.73 1.02
CA ARG A 130 -2.39 3.19 2.36
C ARG A 130 -3.91 3.43 2.45
N SER A 131 -4.50 3.95 1.38
CA SER A 131 -5.92 4.24 1.30
C SER A 131 -6.75 2.95 1.28
N THR A 132 -6.35 1.97 0.47
CA THR A 132 -7.02 0.66 0.40
C THR A 132 -6.84 -0.12 1.69
N ARG A 133 -5.63 -0.14 2.25
CA ARG A 133 -5.35 -0.80 3.53
C ARG A 133 -6.17 -0.18 4.69
N SER A 134 -6.28 1.14 4.73
CA SER A 134 -7.13 1.84 5.72
C SER A 134 -8.58 1.37 5.63
N ALA A 135 -9.14 1.27 4.41
CA ALA A 135 -10.50 0.77 4.21
C ALA A 135 -10.66 -0.70 4.67
N ILE A 136 -9.72 -1.58 4.35
CA ILE A 136 -9.72 -2.98 4.80
C ILE A 136 -9.69 -3.07 6.33
N ASP A 137 -8.84 -2.28 6.97
CA ASP A 137 -8.72 -2.27 8.43
C ASP A 137 -10.00 -1.72 9.10
N TRP A 138 -10.65 -0.71 8.51
CA TRP A 138 -11.95 -0.20 9.00
C TRP A 138 -13.11 -1.17 8.77
N ALA A 139 -13.14 -1.88 7.65
CA ALA A 139 -14.08 -2.97 7.42
C ALA A 139 -13.92 -4.05 8.50
N CYS A 140 -12.67 -4.37 8.85
CA CYS A 140 -12.31 -5.32 9.89
C CYS A 140 -12.74 -4.90 11.30
N ALA A 141 -12.43 -3.66 11.68
CA ALA A 141 -12.84 -3.11 12.95
C ALA A 141 -14.38 -3.07 13.07
N SER A 142 -15.08 -2.66 12.01
CA SER A 142 -16.53 -2.52 12.04
C SER A 142 -17.25 -3.87 12.11
N ASP A 143 -16.74 -4.88 11.40
CA ASP A 143 -17.24 -6.27 11.47
C ASP A 143 -17.04 -6.87 12.87
N ALA A 144 -15.86 -6.67 13.47
CA ALA A 144 -15.57 -7.13 14.83
C ALA A 144 -16.54 -6.51 15.85
N VAL A 145 -16.71 -5.20 15.79
CA VAL A 145 -17.64 -4.48 16.66
C VAL A 145 -19.07 -4.98 16.43
N SER A 146 -19.51 -5.11 15.18
CA SER A 146 -20.84 -5.63 14.85
C SER A 146 -21.10 -6.98 15.50
N ARG A 147 -20.20 -7.96 15.31
CA ARG A 147 -20.33 -9.31 15.88
C ARG A 147 -20.34 -9.31 17.41
N LEU A 148 -19.45 -8.54 18.04
CA LEU A 148 -19.42 -8.43 19.50
C LEU A 148 -20.71 -7.81 20.06
N LEU A 149 -21.25 -6.79 19.39
CA LEU A 149 -22.54 -6.20 19.77
C LEU A 149 -23.70 -7.19 19.57
N GLN A 150 -23.68 -8.01 18.51
CA GLN A 150 -24.68 -9.08 18.30
C GLN A 150 -24.66 -10.13 19.43
N THR A 151 -23.49 -10.42 20.00
CA THR A 151 -23.36 -11.29 21.17
C THR A 151 -23.80 -10.64 22.49
N GLY A 152 -24.25 -9.37 22.45
CA GLY A 152 -24.71 -8.64 23.63
C GLY A 152 -23.60 -7.93 24.41
N CYS A 153 -22.37 -7.84 23.88
CA CYS A 153 -21.33 -7.03 24.50
C CYS A 153 -21.73 -5.54 24.51
N THR A 154 -21.28 -4.82 25.53
CA THR A 154 -21.45 -3.37 25.59
C THR A 154 -20.49 -2.68 24.60
N TYR A 155 -20.80 -1.42 24.21
CA TYR A 155 -19.94 -0.64 23.31
C TYR A 155 -18.48 -0.53 23.78
N PRO A 156 -18.18 -0.14 25.04
CA PRO A 156 -16.80 -0.06 25.51
C PRO A 156 -16.05 -1.38 25.40
N GLU A 157 -16.71 -2.47 25.78
CA GLU A 157 -16.14 -3.81 25.75
C GLU A 157 -15.86 -4.27 24.32
N ALA A 158 -16.82 -4.04 23.40
CA ALA A 158 -16.66 -4.35 22.00
C ALA A 158 -15.51 -3.56 21.36
N PHE A 159 -15.40 -2.26 21.67
CA PHE A 159 -14.32 -1.41 21.18
C PHE A 159 -12.96 -1.80 21.75
N ALA A 160 -12.85 -2.03 23.07
CA ALA A 160 -11.60 -2.43 23.70
C ALA A 160 -11.11 -3.79 23.20
N THR A 161 -12.02 -4.75 23.03
CA THR A 161 -11.70 -6.08 22.48
C THR A 161 -11.26 -5.98 21.03
N THR A 162 -11.99 -5.21 20.21
CA THR A 162 -11.61 -4.96 18.82
C THR A 162 -10.27 -4.26 18.71
N ALA A 163 -10.00 -3.26 19.57
CA ALA A 163 -8.75 -2.53 19.58
C ALA A 163 -7.53 -3.45 19.79
N ARG A 164 -7.66 -4.45 20.66
CA ARG A 164 -6.62 -5.48 20.90
C ARG A 164 -6.37 -6.37 19.68
N ALA A 165 -7.39 -6.61 18.85
CA ALA A 165 -7.25 -7.36 17.60
C ALA A 165 -6.60 -6.53 16.47
N MET A 166 -6.72 -5.21 16.52
CA MET A 166 -6.26 -4.35 15.43
C MET A 166 -4.73 -4.18 15.41
N LYS A 167 -4.12 -4.52 14.28
CA LYS A 167 -2.68 -4.32 14.01
C LYS A 167 -2.32 -2.84 13.83
N THR A 168 -3.23 -2.06 13.26
CA THR A 168 -2.97 -0.65 12.91
C THR A 168 -3.15 0.26 14.11
N ARG A 169 -2.04 0.84 14.61
CA ARG A 169 -2.00 1.72 15.80
C ARG A 169 -3.06 2.84 15.76
N ARG A 170 -3.32 3.40 14.58
CA ARG A 170 -4.28 4.50 14.42
C ARG A 170 -5.72 4.06 14.75
N ILE A 171 -6.16 2.92 14.22
CA ILE A 171 -7.52 2.41 14.44
C ILE A 171 -7.64 1.91 15.88
N ARG A 172 -6.61 1.23 16.38
CA ARG A 172 -6.52 0.83 17.80
C ARG A 172 -6.68 2.03 18.74
N ASN A 173 -5.88 3.08 18.56
CA ASN A 173 -5.96 4.29 19.38
C ASN A 173 -7.34 4.98 19.26
N TRP A 174 -7.95 4.95 18.07
CA TRP A 174 -9.30 5.49 17.90
C TRP A 174 -10.33 4.69 18.69
N LEU A 175 -10.32 3.35 18.56
CA LEU A 175 -11.20 2.45 19.30
C LEU A 175 -11.01 2.54 20.83
N GLU A 176 -9.77 2.61 21.31
CA GLU A 176 -9.46 2.78 22.74
C GLU A 176 -10.01 4.11 23.29
N ARG A 177 -9.86 5.21 22.54
CA ARG A 177 -10.44 6.51 22.93
C ARG A 177 -11.96 6.49 22.90
N SER A 178 -12.56 5.86 21.89
CA SER A 178 -14.00 5.70 21.80
C SER A 178 -14.54 4.84 22.95
N ALA A 179 -13.85 3.76 23.33
CA ALA A 179 -14.20 2.94 24.49
C ALA A 179 -14.23 3.79 25.77
N ASN A 180 -13.11 4.45 26.09
CA ASN A 180 -12.98 5.28 27.29
C ASN A 180 -14.02 6.40 27.34
N ARG A 181 -14.35 7.00 26.19
CA ARG A 181 -15.36 8.06 26.09
C ARG A 181 -16.76 7.55 26.42
N VAL A 182 -17.12 6.38 25.90
CA VAL A 182 -18.43 5.77 26.16
C VAL A 182 -18.54 5.30 27.61
N GLU A 183 -17.45 4.79 28.21
CA GLU A 183 -17.40 4.45 29.65
C GLU A 183 -17.65 5.68 30.54
N GLN A 184 -17.20 6.86 30.10
CA GLN A 184 -17.43 8.13 30.79
C GLN A 184 -18.84 8.72 30.53
N GLY A 185 -19.74 7.99 29.86
CA GLY A 185 -21.08 8.45 29.51
C GLY A 185 -21.12 9.43 28.33
N GLY A 186 -20.01 9.58 27.60
CA GLY A 186 -19.95 10.38 26.38
C GLY A 186 -20.61 9.71 25.17
N SER A 187 -20.72 10.44 24.07
CA SER A 187 -21.23 9.88 22.81
C SER A 187 -20.26 8.88 22.18
N VAL A 188 -20.79 7.86 21.51
CA VAL A 188 -20.01 6.86 20.75
C VAL A 188 -19.13 7.54 19.68
N LEU A 189 -19.67 8.56 19.03
CA LEU A 189 -18.99 9.32 17.98
C LEU A 189 -18.35 10.57 18.54
N GLU A 190 -17.22 10.97 17.97
CA GLU A 190 -16.59 12.25 18.31
C GLU A 190 -17.29 13.36 17.51
N LYS A 191 -17.68 14.47 18.16
CA LYS A 191 -18.25 15.64 17.44
C LYS A 191 -17.19 16.44 16.65
N ASN A 192 -15.99 15.91 16.48
CA ASN A 192 -14.84 16.70 16.06
C ASN A 192 -14.66 16.65 14.54
N SER A 193 -14.85 17.79 13.88
CA SER A 193 -14.91 17.96 12.42
C SER A 193 -13.60 17.72 11.67
N GLN A 194 -12.50 17.44 12.38
CA GLN A 194 -11.19 17.12 11.79
C GLN A 194 -10.93 15.61 11.66
N ALA A 195 -11.94 14.77 11.90
CA ALA A 195 -11.86 13.35 11.63
C ALA A 195 -11.45 13.11 10.16
N ARG A 196 -10.36 12.37 9.94
CA ARG A 196 -9.90 11.95 8.61
C ARG A 196 -11.06 11.24 7.88
N LYS A 197 -11.12 11.41 6.54
CA LYS A 197 -12.20 10.94 5.64
C LYS A 197 -12.88 9.61 6.03
N ASP A 198 -12.11 8.54 6.25
CA ASP A 198 -12.69 7.23 6.60
C ASP A 198 -13.41 7.22 7.97
N THR A 199 -12.89 7.95 8.96
CA THR A 199 -13.51 8.08 10.29
C THR A 199 -14.78 8.90 10.22
N ALA A 200 -14.78 10.00 9.46
CA ALA A 200 -15.98 10.80 9.25
C ALA A 200 -17.08 10.00 8.53
N MET A 201 -16.70 9.13 7.57
CA MET A 201 -17.63 8.24 6.90
C MET A 201 -18.21 7.20 7.87
N LEU A 202 -17.37 6.62 8.73
CA LEU A 202 -17.84 5.69 9.76
C LEU A 202 -18.84 6.38 10.70
N GLU A 203 -18.56 7.61 11.12
CA GLU A 203 -19.44 8.41 11.98
C GLU A 203 -20.76 8.76 11.27
N ALA A 204 -20.74 8.98 9.95
CA ALA A 204 -21.96 9.19 9.17
C ALA A 204 -22.82 7.92 9.06
N LEU A 205 -22.19 6.74 8.97
CA LEU A 205 -22.89 5.46 8.84
C LEU A 205 -23.44 4.94 10.18
N VAL A 206 -22.71 5.16 11.27
CA VAL A 206 -23.11 4.78 12.63
C VAL A 206 -23.82 5.95 13.29
N GLY A 207 -25.09 6.18 12.93
CA GLY A 207 -25.88 7.30 13.47
C GLY A 207 -26.17 7.18 14.98
N PRO A 208 -26.32 8.31 15.71
CA PRO A 208 -26.46 8.32 17.18
C PRO A 208 -27.79 7.80 17.75
N THR A 209 -28.79 7.55 16.91
CA THR A 209 -30.21 7.39 17.34
C THR A 209 -30.83 6.03 17.03
N VAL A 210 -30.03 5.01 16.71
CA VAL A 210 -30.59 3.80 16.09
C VAL A 210 -30.75 2.65 17.07
N LYS A 211 -31.90 1.97 16.95
CA LYS A 211 -32.36 0.87 17.80
C LYS A 211 -31.52 -0.41 17.67
N GLU A 212 -30.78 -0.55 16.57
CA GLU A 212 -30.03 -1.76 16.21
C GLU A 212 -28.56 -1.44 15.91
N PRO A 213 -27.74 -1.21 16.95
CA PRO A 213 -26.35 -0.78 16.78
C PRO A 213 -25.50 -1.81 16.02
N ALA A 214 -25.69 -3.10 16.31
CA ALA A 214 -25.00 -4.19 15.62
C ALA A 214 -25.18 -4.16 14.10
N TYR A 215 -26.41 -3.90 13.62
CA TYR A 215 -26.73 -3.84 12.20
C TYR A 215 -26.00 -2.67 11.51
N GLN A 216 -25.96 -1.49 12.13
CA GLN A 216 -25.25 -0.34 11.56
C GLN A 216 -23.75 -0.56 11.41
N TRP A 217 -23.11 -1.19 12.41
CA TRP A 217 -21.70 -1.55 12.33
C TRP A 217 -21.46 -2.63 11.25
N GLY A 218 -22.44 -3.51 11.02
CA GLY A 218 -22.45 -4.45 9.90
C GLY A 218 -22.49 -3.73 8.55
N LEU A 219 -23.44 -2.80 8.39
CA LEU A 219 -23.56 -1.97 7.18
C LEU A 219 -22.29 -1.15 6.92
N ALA A 220 -21.69 -0.57 7.96
CA ALA A 220 -20.44 0.14 7.85
C ALA A 220 -19.30 -0.78 7.39
N SER A 221 -19.24 -2.01 7.91
CA SER A 221 -18.27 -3.00 7.45
C SER A 221 -18.42 -3.33 5.96
N GLU A 222 -19.65 -3.61 5.51
CA GLU A 222 -19.96 -3.90 4.12
C GLU A 222 -19.57 -2.74 3.20
N HIS A 223 -19.88 -1.51 3.61
CA HIS A 223 -19.48 -0.30 2.88
C HIS A 223 -17.97 -0.21 2.72
N PHE A 224 -17.20 -0.34 3.80
CA PHE A 224 -15.73 -0.26 3.73
C PHE A 224 -15.12 -1.43 2.95
N LEU A 225 -15.72 -2.62 3.02
CA LEU A 225 -15.31 -3.77 2.23
C LEU A 225 -15.50 -3.50 0.74
N HIS A 226 -16.68 -3.02 0.34
CA HIS A 226 -16.98 -2.68 -1.05
C HIS A 226 -16.05 -1.57 -1.59
N VAL A 227 -15.77 -0.55 -0.76
CA VAL A 227 -14.79 0.50 -1.09
C VAL A 227 -13.39 -0.09 -1.24
N ALA A 228 -12.98 -1.02 -0.38
CA ALA A 228 -11.69 -1.68 -0.48
C ALA A 228 -11.57 -2.53 -1.75
N GLU A 229 -12.59 -3.30 -2.11
CA GLU A 229 -12.65 -4.10 -3.34
C GLU A 229 -12.59 -3.23 -4.59
N SER A 230 -13.35 -2.13 -4.61
CA SER A 230 -13.35 -1.17 -5.71
C SER A 230 -11.96 -0.55 -5.90
N ARG A 231 -11.33 -0.11 -4.80
CA ARG A 231 -9.96 0.44 -4.84
C ARG A 231 -8.92 -0.60 -5.23
N LEU A 232 -9.04 -1.84 -4.76
CA LEU A 232 -8.17 -2.95 -5.14
C LEU A 232 -8.29 -3.24 -6.64
N THR A 233 -9.51 -3.27 -7.18
CA THR A 233 -9.78 -3.49 -8.60
C THR A 233 -9.15 -2.39 -9.45
N LEU A 234 -9.33 -1.13 -9.04
CA LEU A 234 -8.68 0.02 -9.68
C LEU A 234 -7.17 -0.12 -9.66
N ILE A 235 -6.55 -0.35 -8.49
CA ILE A 235 -5.08 -0.51 -8.39
C ILE A 235 -4.59 -1.64 -9.28
N ARG A 236 -5.26 -2.79 -9.28
CA ARG A 236 -4.87 -3.96 -10.08
C ARG A 236 -4.90 -3.67 -11.58
N GLN A 237 -5.84 -2.85 -12.04
CA GLN A 237 -5.96 -2.48 -13.45
C GLN A 237 -5.02 -1.33 -13.83
N THR A 238 -4.90 -0.30 -12.99
CA THR A 238 -4.16 0.92 -13.33
C THR A 238 -2.66 0.83 -13.04
N ALA A 239 -2.25 0.09 -12.01
CA ALA A 239 -0.83 -0.03 -11.65
C ALA A 239 0.04 -0.59 -12.78
N PRO A 240 -0.30 -1.71 -13.46
CA PRO A 240 0.50 -2.20 -14.57
C PRO A 240 0.51 -1.22 -15.74
N LEU A 241 -0.63 -0.61 -16.08
CA LEU A 241 -0.73 0.36 -17.18
C LEU A 241 0.15 1.58 -16.96
N LEU A 242 0.05 2.21 -15.78
CA LEU A 242 0.87 3.37 -15.43
C LEU A 242 2.35 3.00 -15.39
N SER A 243 2.68 1.82 -14.84
CA SER A 243 4.06 1.33 -14.80
C SER A 243 4.65 1.14 -16.20
N THR A 244 3.90 0.50 -17.11
CA THR A 244 4.34 0.32 -18.50
C THR A 244 4.48 1.66 -19.21
N LEU A 245 3.56 2.59 -19.01
CA LEU A 245 3.63 3.93 -19.59
C LEU A 245 4.86 4.70 -19.11
N VAL A 246 5.09 4.74 -17.79
CA VAL A 246 6.26 5.40 -17.19
C VAL A 246 7.56 4.76 -17.70
N SER A 247 7.60 3.42 -17.77
CA SER A 247 8.76 2.70 -18.28
C SER A 247 9.03 3.01 -19.76
N GLY A 248 7.98 3.07 -20.58
CA GLY A 248 8.09 3.46 -21.98
C GLY A 248 8.59 4.90 -22.15
N VAL A 249 8.09 5.83 -21.34
CA VAL A 249 8.55 7.23 -21.32
C VAL A 249 10.02 7.32 -20.90
N LEU A 250 10.45 6.56 -19.89
CA LEU A 250 11.85 6.53 -19.45
C LEU A 250 12.78 6.02 -20.55
N LEU A 251 12.41 4.91 -21.20
CA LEU A 251 13.18 4.36 -22.31
C LEU A 251 13.23 5.32 -23.49
N TRP A 252 12.07 5.90 -23.86
CA TRP A 252 11.99 6.89 -24.92
C TRP A 252 12.85 8.12 -24.62
N PHE A 253 12.77 8.67 -23.40
CA PHE A 253 13.59 9.79 -22.98
C PHE A 253 15.09 9.46 -23.06
N THR A 254 15.47 8.28 -22.58
CA THR A 254 16.87 7.81 -22.63
C THR A 254 17.39 7.72 -24.06
N LEU A 255 16.59 7.17 -24.99
CA LEU A 255 16.94 7.07 -26.41
C LEU A 255 17.09 8.44 -27.07
N ASN A 256 16.16 9.37 -26.82
CA ASN A 256 16.25 10.73 -27.38
C ASN A 256 17.45 11.49 -26.82
N LEU A 257 17.69 11.35 -25.51
CA LEU A 257 18.81 11.98 -24.84
C LEU A 257 20.15 11.42 -25.37
N SER A 258 20.24 10.10 -25.59
CA SER A 258 21.43 9.50 -26.23
C SER A 258 21.62 9.94 -27.68
N LEU A 259 20.54 10.09 -28.44
CA LEU A 259 20.62 10.53 -29.84
C LEU A 259 21.04 12.00 -29.92
N GLY A 260 20.46 12.86 -29.09
CA GLY A 260 20.85 14.26 -28.98
C GLY A 260 22.31 14.42 -28.55
N TRP A 261 22.77 13.56 -27.64
CA TRP A 261 24.17 13.53 -27.23
C TRP A 261 25.10 13.15 -28.39
N LEU A 262 24.75 12.12 -29.16
CA LEU A 262 25.49 11.72 -30.35
C LEU A 262 25.56 12.85 -31.38
N TRP A 263 24.45 13.55 -31.62
CA TRP A 263 24.43 14.70 -32.54
C TRP A 263 25.28 15.87 -32.04
N ALA A 264 25.28 16.17 -30.74
CA ALA A 264 26.14 17.19 -30.17
C ALA A 264 27.62 16.86 -30.40
N MET A 265 28.01 15.59 -30.20
CA MET A 265 29.38 15.13 -30.46
C MET A 265 29.75 15.19 -31.94
N VAL A 266 28.84 14.81 -32.84
CA VAL A 266 29.07 14.93 -34.29
C VAL A 266 29.19 16.39 -34.72
N ALA A 267 28.39 17.29 -34.16
CA ALA A 267 28.48 18.72 -34.45
C ALA A 267 29.82 19.32 -33.98
N ASP A 268 30.26 18.96 -32.78
CA ASP A 268 31.57 19.37 -32.26
C ASP A 268 32.70 18.84 -33.16
N LEU A 269 32.60 17.59 -33.61
CA LEU A 269 33.55 16.96 -34.55
C LEU A 269 33.64 17.72 -35.89
N ILE A 270 32.50 18.12 -36.46
CA ILE A 270 32.47 18.89 -37.71
C ILE A 270 33.07 20.29 -37.49
N SER A 271 32.75 20.95 -36.37
CA SER A 271 33.25 22.30 -36.06
C SER A 271 34.75 22.34 -35.81
N GLY A 272 35.36 21.25 -35.32
CA GLY A 272 36.80 21.15 -35.14
C GLY A 272 37.58 20.91 -36.44
N LEU A 273 36.91 20.53 -37.53
CA LEU A 273 37.51 20.30 -38.85
C LEU A 273 37.54 21.55 -39.75
N THR A 274 36.71 22.56 -39.45
CA THR A 274 36.60 23.83 -40.19
C THR A 274 37.41 24.93 -39.55
#